data_AF-A0A853D8U3-F1
#
_entry.id   AF-A0A853D8U3-F1
#
_cell.length_a   1.000
_cell.length_b   1.000
_cell.length_c   1.000
_cell.angle_alpha   90.00
_cell.angle_beta   90.00
_cell.angle_gamma   90.00
#
_symmetry.space_group_name_H-M   'P 1'
#
loop_
_entity.id
_entity.type
_entity.pdbx_description
1 polymer ?
#
loop_
_entity_poly.entity_id
_entity_poly.type
_entity_poly.pdbx_seq_one_letter_code
_entity_poly.pdbx_strand_id
1 'polypeptide(L)'
;MKKLLSIAIIIVGLNSNAQEIMTDWKELDGKTTLKEYIENQAYDYLNFKPTENDTLNDNGVKISHRSATTKVIIRDRASIPDIPLVVINEYPTDEKNIWNSVLLADIKKITLHKPTEQTSVIYGKRGGNGLIFVEMDKRKWRKIKRKIR
;
A
#
# COMPACT_ATOMS: atom_id res chain seq x y z
N MET A 1 33.30 36.33 1.97
CA MET A 1 32.30 35.64 1.13
C MET A 1 32.67 34.17 1.05
N LYS A 2 31.99 33.30 1.81
CA LYS A 2 32.27 31.85 1.82
C LYS A 2 31.35 31.17 0.80
N LYS A 3 31.93 30.62 -0.28
CA LYS A 3 31.21 29.79 -1.26
C LYS A 3 31.03 28.39 -0.66
N LEU A 4 29.78 27.98 -0.45
CA LEU A 4 29.45 26.59 -0.13
C LEU A 4 29.34 25.82 -1.44
N LEU A 5 30.27 24.88 -1.66
CA LEU A 5 30.23 23.91 -2.75
C LEU A 5 29.15 22.86 -2.43
N SER A 6 28.06 22.87 -3.18
CA SER A 6 27.04 21.83 -3.16
C SER A 6 27.54 20.60 -3.92
N ILE A 7 27.71 19.49 -3.21
CA ILE A 7 28.01 18.18 -3.81
C ILE A 7 26.71 17.67 -4.44
N ALA A 8 26.67 17.66 -5.78
CA ALA A 8 25.63 16.98 -6.54
C ALA A 8 25.90 15.47 -6.50
N ILE A 9 24.99 14.71 -5.88
CA ILE A 9 24.99 13.26 -5.97
C ILE A 9 24.43 12.88 -7.34
N ILE A 10 25.31 12.42 -8.22
CA ILE A 10 24.95 11.84 -9.53
C ILE A 10 24.38 10.46 -9.27
N ILE A 11 23.07 10.30 -9.45
CA ILE A 11 22.43 8.98 -9.53
C ILE A 11 22.59 8.51 -10.99
N VAL A 12 23.52 7.57 -11.18
CA VAL A 12 23.77 6.89 -12.45
C VAL A 12 22.58 5.99 -12.78
N GLY A 13 22.20 5.95 -14.06
CA GLY A 13 20.92 5.49 -14.57
C GLY A 13 20.56 4.02 -14.36
N LEU A 14 19.26 3.81 -14.11
CA LEU A 14 18.51 2.61 -14.43
C LEU A 14 17.18 3.07 -15.07
N ASN A 15 17.16 3.11 -16.40
CA ASN A 15 15.93 3.34 -17.17
C ASN A 15 15.35 1.98 -17.57
N SER A 16 14.28 1.55 -16.89
CA SER A 16 13.05 0.98 -17.47
C SER A 16 12.19 0.34 -16.38
N ASN A 17 11.13 1.05 -15.98
CA ASN A 17 9.77 0.54 -15.68
C ASN A 17 9.02 1.53 -14.77
N ALA A 18 8.35 2.48 -15.43
CA ALA A 18 7.19 3.26 -14.97
C ALA A 18 7.11 3.52 -13.44
N GLN A 19 8.12 4.21 -12.90
CA GLN A 19 7.97 4.88 -11.61
C GLN A 19 7.36 6.24 -11.88
N GLU A 20 6.07 6.39 -11.56
CA GLU A 20 5.45 7.71 -11.55
C GLU A 20 5.43 8.20 -10.12
N ILE A 21 6.22 9.25 -9.89
CA ILE A 21 6.12 10.05 -8.68
C ILE A 21 4.97 11.02 -8.95
N MET A 22 3.75 10.64 -8.59
CA MET A 22 2.70 11.65 -8.52
C MET A 22 2.99 12.53 -7.30
N THR A 23 3.25 13.81 -7.56
CA THR A 23 3.53 14.84 -6.54
C THR A 23 2.41 15.87 -6.41
N ASP A 24 1.44 15.87 -7.33
CA ASP A 24 0.44 16.93 -7.47
C ASP A 24 -0.86 16.66 -6.69
N TRP A 25 -0.76 16.01 -5.53
CA TRP A 25 -1.91 15.75 -4.65
C TRP A 25 -2.32 16.94 -3.79
N LYS A 26 -1.56 18.05 -3.83
CA LYS A 26 -1.82 19.25 -3.02
C LYS A 26 -3.17 19.91 -3.31
N GLU A 27 -3.89 19.46 -4.34
CA GLU A 27 -5.23 19.95 -4.70
C GLU A 27 -6.38 19.05 -4.20
N LEU A 28 -6.09 17.90 -3.59
CA LEU A 28 -7.13 17.09 -2.94
C LEU A 28 -7.50 17.72 -1.59
N ASP A 29 -8.80 18.03 -1.40
CA ASP A 29 -9.38 18.55 -0.16
C ASP A 29 -8.75 17.82 1.03
N GLY A 30 -8.13 18.55 1.98
CA GLY A 30 -7.26 18.00 3.03
C GLY A 30 -7.92 17.00 3.99
N LYS A 31 -9.13 16.56 3.67
CA LYS A 31 -9.97 15.58 4.34
C LYS A 31 -9.91 14.19 3.69
N THR A 32 -9.43 14.04 2.46
CA THR A 32 -9.34 12.74 1.79
C THR A 32 -8.41 11.81 2.57
N THR A 33 -8.87 10.59 2.81
CA THR A 33 -8.09 9.55 3.49
C THR A 33 -7.20 8.79 2.52
N LEU A 34 -6.13 8.18 3.04
CA LEU A 34 -5.27 7.30 2.25
C LEU A 34 -6.06 6.11 1.69
N LYS A 35 -7.07 5.61 2.41
CA LYS A 35 -7.93 4.52 1.93
C LYS A 35 -8.69 4.93 0.67
N GLU A 36 -9.39 6.06 0.69
CA GLU A 36 -10.15 6.56 -0.46
C GLU A 36 -9.26 6.77 -1.66
N TYR A 37 -8.07 7.33 -1.44
CA TYR A 37 -7.08 7.49 -2.49
C TYR A 37 -6.63 6.16 -3.11
N ILE A 38 -6.32 5.17 -2.27
CA ILE A 38 -5.88 3.85 -2.75
C ILE A 38 -6.98 3.19 -3.58
N GLU A 39 -8.21 3.15 -3.04
CA GLU A 39 -9.33 2.45 -3.66
C GLU A 39 -9.84 3.15 -4.93
N ASN A 40 -9.79 4.49 -5.01
CA ASN A 40 -10.34 5.24 -6.13
C ASN A 40 -9.32 5.64 -7.20
N GLN A 41 -8.01 5.62 -6.90
CA GLN A 41 -6.98 6.11 -7.83
C GLN A 41 -5.80 5.16 -7.96
N ALA A 42 -5.22 4.71 -6.84
CA ALA A 42 -4.03 3.88 -6.91
C ALA A 42 -4.32 2.51 -7.55
N TYR A 43 -5.46 1.89 -7.25
CA TYR A 43 -5.85 0.62 -7.85
C TYR A 43 -6.03 0.71 -9.37
N ASP A 44 -6.70 1.76 -9.84
CA ASP A 44 -6.85 2.01 -11.28
C ASP A 44 -5.49 2.19 -11.95
N TYR A 45 -4.59 2.97 -11.35
CA TYR A 45 -3.23 3.16 -11.86
C TYR A 45 -2.45 1.84 -11.96
N LEU A 46 -2.60 0.99 -10.95
CA LEU A 46 -1.94 -0.32 -10.88
C LEU A 46 -2.64 -1.39 -11.75
N ASN A 47 -3.75 -1.06 -12.43
CA ASN A 47 -4.65 -2.00 -13.10
C ASN A 47 -5.10 -3.15 -12.19
N PHE A 48 -5.20 -2.90 -10.88
CA PHE A 48 -5.59 -3.89 -9.89
C PHE A 48 -7.12 -3.91 -9.77
N LYS A 49 -7.72 -5.10 -9.91
CA LYS A 49 -9.16 -5.31 -9.69
C LYS A 49 -9.35 -6.06 -8.37
N PRO A 50 -9.94 -5.41 -7.34
CA PRO A 50 -10.24 -6.09 -6.09
C PRO A 50 -11.11 -7.30 -6.36
N THR A 51 -10.59 -8.48 -6.07
CA THR A 51 -11.37 -9.71 -6.14
C THR A 51 -11.98 -9.96 -4.76
N GLU A 52 -13.28 -10.26 -4.70
CA GLU A 52 -13.87 -10.80 -3.48
C GLU A 52 -13.33 -12.22 -3.27
N ASN A 53 -12.13 -12.33 -2.71
CA ASN A 53 -11.56 -13.64 -2.43
C ASN A 53 -12.30 -14.28 -1.26
N ASP A 54 -13.13 -15.27 -1.57
CA ASP A 54 -13.63 -16.19 -0.58
C ASP A 54 -12.50 -17.12 -0.15
N THR A 55 -11.78 -16.67 0.88
CA THR A 55 -10.66 -17.40 1.51
C THR A 55 -11.00 -18.86 1.84
N LEU A 56 -12.28 -19.24 1.93
CA LEU A 56 -12.69 -20.63 2.15
C LEU A 56 -12.60 -21.46 0.87
N ASN A 57 -13.17 -20.97 -0.23
CA ASN A 57 -13.13 -21.66 -1.53
C ASN A 57 -11.70 -21.79 -2.06
N ASP A 58 -10.88 -20.75 -1.88
CA ASP A 58 -9.46 -20.77 -2.26
C ASP A 58 -8.65 -21.81 -1.48
N ASN A 59 -9.13 -22.17 -0.29
CA ASN A 59 -8.54 -23.22 0.55
C ASN A 59 -9.22 -24.59 0.35
N GLY A 60 -10.09 -24.74 -0.66
CA GLY A 60 -10.82 -25.97 -0.93
C GLY A 60 -11.87 -26.31 0.14
N VAL A 61 -12.22 -25.36 1.01
CA VAL A 61 -13.15 -25.54 2.12
C VAL A 61 -14.55 -25.22 1.64
N LYS A 62 -15.34 -26.26 1.38
CA LYS A 62 -16.78 -26.14 1.12
C LYS A 62 -17.55 -26.27 2.42
N ILE A 63 -18.24 -25.21 2.83
CA ILE A 63 -19.10 -25.24 4.01
C ILE A 63 -20.52 -25.58 3.55
N SER A 64 -21.05 -26.73 3.99
CA SER A 64 -22.40 -27.16 3.64
C SER A 64 -23.49 -26.41 4.41
N HIS A 65 -23.17 -25.83 5.57
CA HIS A 65 -24.11 -25.10 6.44
C HIS A 65 -23.45 -23.83 7.01
N ARG A 66 -23.93 -22.65 6.58
CA ARG A 66 -23.44 -21.35 7.06
C ARG A 66 -24.48 -20.74 7.99
N SER A 67 -24.10 -20.41 9.22
CA SER A 67 -24.87 -19.51 10.09
C SER A 67 -24.16 -18.15 10.14
N ALA A 68 -24.89 -17.08 10.50
CA ALA A 68 -24.33 -15.74 10.60
C ALA A 68 -23.24 -15.59 11.68
N THR A 69 -23.08 -16.57 12.56
CA THR A 69 -22.15 -16.53 13.70
C THR A 69 -20.97 -17.50 13.57
N THR A 70 -20.92 -18.31 12.51
CA THR A 70 -19.84 -19.30 12.33
C THR A 70 -18.54 -18.61 11.89
N LYS A 71 -17.49 -18.73 12.71
CA LYS A 71 -16.13 -18.26 12.41
C LYS A 71 -15.20 -19.45 12.13
N VAL A 72 -14.66 -19.53 10.92
CA VAL A 72 -13.68 -20.56 10.52
C VAL A 72 -12.27 -19.94 10.51
N ILE A 73 -11.32 -20.58 11.20
CA ILE A 73 -9.92 -20.13 11.30
C ILE A 73 -9.02 -21.28 10.84
N ILE A 74 -8.30 -21.07 9.73
CA ILE A 74 -7.32 -22.03 9.22
C ILE A 74 -5.96 -21.63 9.80
N ARG A 75 -5.47 -22.39 10.79
CA ARG A 75 -4.37 -22.00 11.69
C ARG A 75 -2.96 -21.97 11.06
N ASP A 76 -2.80 -22.49 9.84
CA ASP A 76 -1.48 -22.67 9.20
C ASP A 76 -1.35 -22.04 7.81
N ARG A 77 -2.35 -21.23 7.43
CA ARG A 77 -2.31 -20.40 6.22
C ARG A 77 -2.69 -19.00 6.62
N ALA A 78 -1.70 -18.20 7.00
CA ALA A 78 -1.89 -16.76 7.04
C ALA A 78 -2.32 -16.32 5.64
N SER A 79 -3.60 -16.00 5.48
CA SER A 79 -4.13 -15.53 4.20
C SER A 79 -3.39 -14.24 3.85
N ILE A 80 -2.49 -14.31 2.86
CA ILE A 80 -1.83 -13.12 2.34
C ILE A 80 -2.92 -12.33 1.62
N PRO A 81 -3.18 -11.07 2.02
CA PRO A 81 -4.19 -10.25 1.37
C PRO A 81 -3.89 -10.13 -0.12
N ASP A 82 -4.89 -10.40 -0.95
CA ASP A 82 -4.76 -10.29 -2.40
C ASP A 82 -5.00 -8.85 -2.85
N ILE A 83 -4.14 -7.97 -2.39
CA ILE A 83 -4.13 -6.54 -2.66
C ILE A 83 -2.69 -6.11 -2.92
N PRO A 84 -2.47 -4.96 -3.59
CA PRO A 84 -1.15 -4.35 -3.69
C PRO A 84 -0.47 -4.23 -2.32
N LEU A 85 0.86 -4.29 -2.31
CA LEU A 85 1.62 -4.09 -1.08
C LEU A 85 1.63 -2.61 -0.73
N VAL A 86 1.05 -2.25 0.42
CA VAL A 86 1.06 -0.87 0.94
C VAL A 86 2.08 -0.76 2.05
N VAL A 87 2.99 0.20 1.93
CA VAL A 87 4.09 0.42 2.87
C VAL A 87 4.10 1.89 3.31
N ILE A 88 3.93 2.14 4.61
CA ILE A 88 3.93 3.48 5.19
C ILE A 88 5.20 3.66 6.02
N ASN A 89 6.07 4.59 5.62
CA ASN A 89 7.36 4.86 6.27
C ASN A 89 8.15 3.57 6.54
N GLU A 90 8.30 2.72 5.52
CA GLU A 90 9.02 1.42 5.58
C GLU A 90 8.29 0.30 6.35
N TYR A 91 7.06 0.53 6.83
CA TYR A 91 6.25 -0.52 7.48
C TYR A 91 5.14 -1.02 6.55
N PRO A 92 5.10 -2.30 6.16
CA PRO A 92 3.98 -2.86 5.42
C PRO A 92 2.71 -2.83 6.28
N THR A 93 1.59 -2.43 5.70
CA THR A 93 0.31 -2.32 6.44
C THR A 93 -0.86 -2.79 5.59
N ASP A 94 -1.68 -3.66 6.16
CA ASP A 94 -2.84 -4.26 5.48
C ASP A 94 -4.17 -3.87 6.13
N GLU A 95 -4.06 -3.13 7.23
CA GLU A 95 -5.19 -2.73 8.04
C GLU A 95 -5.86 -1.49 7.44
N LYS A 96 -7.08 -1.67 6.90
CA LYS A 96 -7.91 -0.57 6.38
C LYS A 96 -8.15 0.53 7.44
N ASN A 97 -8.14 0.18 8.72
CA ASN A 97 -8.26 1.14 9.83
C ASN A 97 -7.06 2.10 9.89
N ILE A 98 -5.85 1.62 9.60
CA ILE A 98 -4.66 2.45 9.49
C ILE A 98 -4.81 3.40 8.30
N TRP A 99 -5.22 2.89 7.14
CA TRP A 99 -5.38 3.70 5.92
C TRP A 99 -6.45 4.79 6.09
N ASN A 100 -7.56 4.48 6.77
CA ASN A 100 -8.59 5.45 7.13
C ASN A 100 -8.11 6.52 8.09
N SER A 101 -7.14 6.20 8.94
CA SER A 101 -6.61 7.14 9.94
C SER A 101 -5.54 8.09 9.41
N VAL A 102 -5.08 7.86 8.18
CA VAL A 102 -4.07 8.69 7.50
C VAL A 102 -4.79 9.61 6.52
N LEU A 103 -4.65 10.92 6.71
CA LEU A 103 -5.11 11.93 5.76
C LEU A 103 -4.03 12.18 4.70
N LEU A 104 -4.44 12.44 3.46
CA LEU A 104 -3.51 12.78 2.39
C LEU A 104 -2.70 14.05 2.70
N ALA A 105 -3.29 15.01 3.41
CA ALA A 105 -2.62 16.23 3.84
C ALA A 105 -1.39 15.98 4.75
N ASP A 106 -1.30 14.80 5.37
CA ASP A 106 -0.19 14.42 6.24
C ASP A 106 0.94 13.67 5.49
N ILE A 107 0.70 13.34 4.23
CA ILE A 107 1.60 12.58 3.36
C ILE A 107 2.51 13.55 2.62
N LYS A 108 3.80 13.21 2.59
CA LYS A 108 4.83 13.95 1.85
C LYS A 108 4.95 13.46 0.42
N LYS A 109 4.87 12.14 0.24
CA LYS A 109 5.07 11.48 -1.05
C LYS A 109 4.34 10.15 -1.10
N ILE A 110 3.74 9.86 -2.25
CA ILE A 110 3.28 8.52 -2.61
C ILE A 110 4.05 8.10 -3.85
N THR A 111 4.56 6.87 -3.85
CA THR A 111 5.24 6.27 -4.99
C THR A 111 4.53 4.98 -5.34
N LEU A 112 4.09 4.87 -6.59
CA LEU A 112 3.41 3.70 -7.11
C LEU A 112 4.36 2.93 -8.03
N HIS A 113 4.39 1.60 -7.89
CA HIS A 113 5.08 0.73 -8.84
C HIS A 113 4.09 -0.25 -9.43
N LYS A 114 3.99 -0.22 -10.76
CA LYS A 114 3.16 -1.18 -11.49
C LYS A 114 3.67 -2.61 -11.26
N PRO A 115 2.76 -3.59 -11.28
CA PRO A 115 3.13 -4.99 -11.16
C PRO A 115 4.05 -5.41 -12.31
N THR A 116 5.16 -6.04 -11.95
CA THR A 116 6.13 -6.64 -12.87
C THR A 116 6.60 -7.98 -12.31
N GLU A 117 7.26 -8.79 -13.13
CA GLU A 117 7.88 -10.04 -12.67
C GLU A 117 8.90 -9.77 -11.56
N GLN A 118 9.71 -8.71 -11.69
CA GLN A 118 10.72 -8.33 -10.70
C GLN A 118 10.08 -7.92 -9.35
N THR A 119 9.01 -7.12 -9.36
CA THR A 119 8.32 -6.74 -8.12
C THR A 119 7.70 -7.96 -7.44
N SER A 120 7.19 -8.92 -8.21
CA SER A 120 6.68 -10.20 -7.69
C SER A 120 7.77 -11.05 -7.03
N VAL A 121 8.96 -11.12 -7.63
CA VAL A 121 10.10 -11.86 -7.07
C VAL A 121 10.57 -11.25 -5.74
N ILE A 122 10.65 -9.92 -5.65
CA ILE A 122 11.18 -9.23 -4.47
C ILE A 122 10.15 -9.16 -3.34
N TYR A 123 8.88 -8.86 -3.67
CA TYR A 123 7.83 -8.56 -2.69
C TYR A 123 6.72 -9.63 -2.64
N GLY A 124 6.94 -10.77 -3.30
CA GLY A 124 6.01 -11.90 -3.35
C GLY A 124 4.72 -11.60 -4.11
N LYS A 125 3.67 -12.40 -3.84
CA LYS A 125 2.36 -12.32 -4.51
C LYS A 125 1.82 -10.88 -4.57
N ARG A 126 1.98 -10.11 -3.49
CA ARG A 126 1.49 -8.72 -3.42
C ARG A 126 2.28 -7.76 -4.29
N GLY A 127 3.58 -7.98 -4.47
CA GLY A 127 4.38 -7.25 -5.47
C GLY A 127 3.95 -7.54 -6.91
N GLY A 128 3.39 -8.74 -7.15
CA GLY A 128 2.72 -9.10 -8.39
C GLY A 128 1.38 -8.38 -8.62
N ASN A 129 0.80 -7.78 -7.56
CA ASN A 129 -0.41 -6.95 -7.65
C ASN A 129 -0.09 -5.44 -7.69
N GLY A 130 1.17 -5.05 -7.43
CA GLY A 130 1.64 -3.66 -7.42
C GLY A 130 2.11 -3.20 -6.03
N LEU A 131 2.86 -2.10 -6.00
CA LEU A 131 3.42 -1.54 -4.76
C LEU A 131 2.99 -0.08 -4.56
N ILE A 132 2.68 0.27 -3.32
CA ILE A 132 2.27 1.60 -2.89
C ILE A 132 3.14 2.01 -1.71
N PHE A 133 4.13 2.86 -1.94
CA PHE A 133 4.98 3.41 -0.89
C PHE A 133 4.51 4.80 -0.48
N VAL A 134 4.26 4.99 0.81
CA VAL A 134 3.77 6.24 1.40
C VAL A 134 4.82 6.76 2.37
N GLU A 135 5.30 7.97 2.12
CA GLU A 135 6.16 8.72 3.04
C GLU A 135 5.33 9.82 3.72
N MET A 136 5.32 9.83 5.05
CA MET A 136 4.55 10.82 5.83
C MET A 136 5.33 11.30 7.05
N ASP A 137 4.84 12.34 7.73
CA ASP A 137 5.47 12.82 8.95
C ASP A 137 5.61 11.71 10.02
N LYS A 138 6.85 11.46 10.47
CA LYS A 138 7.17 10.38 11.41
C LYS A 138 6.50 10.57 12.77
N ARG A 139 6.26 11.80 13.22
CA ARG A 139 5.60 12.07 14.51
C ARG A 139 4.11 11.76 14.44
N LYS A 140 3.44 12.15 13.36
CA LYS A 140 2.04 11.80 13.10
C LYS A 140 1.87 10.28 12.94
N TRP A 141 2.75 9.63 12.16
CA TRP A 141 2.74 8.18 11.99
C TRP A 141 2.80 7.41 13.31
N ARG A 142 3.71 7.80 14.22
CA ARG A 142 3.81 7.17 15.55
C ARG A 142 2.53 7.34 16.38
N LYS A 143 1.83 8.47 16.28
CA LYS A 143 0.56 8.70 16.98
C LYS A 143 -0.53 7.77 16.45
N ILE A 144 -0.64 7.61 15.13
CA ILE A 144 -1.62 6.72 14.49
C ILE A 144 -1.36 5.27 14.92
N LYS A 145 -0.11 4.80 14.81
CA LYS A 145 0.27 3.44 15.24
C LYS A 145 -0.09 3.12 16.69
N ARG A 146 0.04 4.09 17.60
CA ARG A 146 -0.30 3.90 19.02
C ARG A 146 -1.79 3.83 19.31
N LYS A 147 -2.64 4.41 18.45
CA LYS A 147 -4.10 4.42 18.66
C LYS A 147 -4.76 3.13 18.21
N ILE A 148 -4.13 2.41 17.29
CA ILE A 148 -4.70 1.24 16.61
C ILE A 148 -4.21 -0.07 17.24
N ARG A 149 -3.11 -0.01 18.01
CA ARG A 149 -2.63 -1.11 18.85
C ARG A 149 -3.47 -1.22 20.12
#